data_AF-A0A1F5LPF9-F1
#
_entry.id   AF-A0A1F5LPF9-F1
#
_cell.length_a   1.000
_cell.length_b   1.000
_cell.length_c   1.000
_cell.angle_alpha   90.00
_cell.angle_beta   90.00
_cell.angle_gamma   90.00
#
_symmetry.space_group_name_H-M   'P 1'
#
loop_
_entity.id
_entity.type
_entity.pdbx_description
1 polymer ?
#
loop_
_entity_poly.entity_id
_entity_poly.type
_entity_poly.pdbx_seq_one_letter_code
_entity_poly.pdbx_strand_id
1 'polypeptide(L)'
;MKFRGEHKKWKDELAFYRSDPGKSSNGIISEVVAHLLKPPNSTPTRLNLAIDTITERDKQTHNMSSAGEEWIALTQATSIVSECDVEAVFHQLSPVSPESLLGEWRGADLNTGHPGVEKNKELKWAGKSFVSIDDVKPMMVYGDDGMRVWLEAIGSARLREVKYHNIVSTAMIYNNQPIIDHFRKVNDTMVAGVMDTPLFKDGGLYYFYLTKLPQDSLL
;
A
#
# COMPACT_ATOMS: atom_id res chain seq x y z
N MET A 1 36.27 0.25 1.22
CA MET A 1 36.24 0.70 2.64
C MET A 1 34.81 0.49 3.14
N LYS A 2 34.63 -0.25 4.24
CA LYS A 2 33.35 -0.83 4.70
C LYS A 2 32.34 0.24 5.13
N PHE A 3 31.18 0.34 4.49
CA PHE A 3 29.97 0.92 5.07
C PHE A 3 29.24 -0.17 5.86
N ARG A 4 29.55 -0.31 7.15
CA ARG A 4 28.96 -1.32 8.06
C ARG A 4 28.39 -0.71 9.35
N GLY A 5 28.11 0.60 9.36
CA GLY A 5 27.73 1.34 10.57
C GLY A 5 26.24 1.69 10.70
N GLU A 6 25.54 1.97 9.59
CA GLU A 6 24.22 2.65 9.65
C GLU A 6 23.03 1.68 9.78
N HIS A 7 23.17 0.43 9.33
CA HIS A 7 22.11 -0.58 9.40
C HIS A 7 21.74 -1.04 10.82
N LYS A 8 22.61 -0.81 11.81
CA LYS A 8 22.40 -1.29 13.19
C LYS A 8 21.54 -0.32 13.99
N LYS A 9 21.76 0.99 13.81
CA LYS A 9 21.14 2.04 14.62
C LYS A 9 19.62 2.13 14.47
N TRP A 10 19.09 2.03 13.24
CA TRP A 10 17.64 2.13 13.02
C TRP A 10 16.86 0.88 13.43
N LYS A 11 17.49 -0.31 13.36
CA LYS A 11 16.89 -1.55 13.87
C LYS A 11 16.74 -1.49 15.38
N ASP A 12 17.73 -0.92 16.06
CA ASP A 12 17.68 -0.65 17.49
C ASP A 12 16.61 0.42 17.82
N GLU A 13 16.43 1.43 16.96
CA GLU A 13 15.36 2.44 17.09
C GLU A 13 13.95 1.87 16.81
N LEU A 14 13.76 0.99 15.82
CA LEU A 14 12.50 0.28 15.61
C LEU A 14 12.21 -0.73 16.73
N ALA A 15 13.24 -1.41 17.25
CA ALA A 15 13.11 -2.25 18.43
C ALA A 15 12.74 -1.42 19.67
N PHE A 16 13.27 -0.20 19.78
CA PHE A 16 12.89 0.76 20.81
C PHE A 16 11.42 1.19 20.68
N TYR A 17 10.92 1.50 19.47
CA TYR A 17 9.48 1.77 19.24
C TYR A 17 8.57 0.59 19.56
N ARG A 18 9.03 -0.66 19.41
CA ARG A 18 8.29 -1.85 19.84
C ARG A 18 8.18 -2.01 21.36
N SER A 19 8.97 -1.27 22.13
CA SER A 19 9.13 -1.49 23.58
C SER A 19 8.55 -0.41 24.51
N ASP A 20 8.12 0.77 24.03
CA ASP A 20 7.64 1.85 24.91
C ASP A 20 6.58 2.77 24.23
N PRO A 21 5.29 2.71 24.63
CA PRO A 21 4.19 3.46 24.01
C PRO A 21 4.04 4.93 24.51
N GLY A 22 5.02 5.48 25.25
CA GLY A 22 4.75 6.63 26.13
C GLY A 22 5.52 7.95 25.95
N LYS A 23 6.43 8.16 24.98
CA LYS A 23 7.27 9.39 24.96
C LYS A 23 7.38 10.10 23.61
N SER A 24 7.05 11.39 23.62
CA SER A 24 7.02 12.34 22.49
C SER A 24 8.40 12.61 21.88
N SER A 25 8.54 12.37 20.58
CA SER A 25 9.79 12.18 19.85
C SER A 25 9.91 13.04 18.57
N ASN A 26 9.59 14.34 18.64
CA ASN A 26 9.54 15.20 17.44
C ASN A 26 10.84 15.23 16.59
N GLY A 27 12.02 14.99 17.16
CA GLY A 27 13.29 14.91 16.42
C GLY A 27 13.61 13.53 15.82
N ILE A 28 13.26 12.45 16.52
CA ILE A 28 13.57 11.06 16.12
C ILE A 28 12.55 10.56 15.07
N ILE A 29 11.30 11.03 15.15
CA ILE A 29 10.26 10.72 14.17
C ILE A 29 10.70 11.11 12.76
N SER A 30 11.34 12.26 12.59
CA SER A 30 11.76 12.73 11.26
C SER A 30 12.81 11.84 10.59
N GLU A 31 13.76 11.28 11.34
CA GLU A 31 14.81 10.41 10.78
C GLU A 31 14.26 9.01 10.45
N VAL A 32 13.40 8.45 11.31
CA VAL A 32 12.74 7.16 11.07
C VAL A 32 11.82 7.25 9.87
N VAL A 33 10.96 8.28 9.79
CA VAL A 33 10.09 8.54 8.63
C VAL A 33 10.90 8.72 7.35
N ALA A 34 11.96 9.53 7.40
CA ALA A 34 12.82 9.74 6.24
C ALA A 34 13.54 8.46 5.80
N HIS A 35 13.82 7.52 6.71
CA HIS A 35 14.39 6.22 6.36
C HIS A 35 13.33 5.22 5.87
N LEU A 36 12.10 5.29 6.39
CA LEU A 36 11.01 4.42 5.98
C LEU A 36 10.52 4.73 4.57
N LEU A 37 10.60 6.01 4.17
CA LEU A 37 10.07 6.54 2.92
C LEU A 37 11.14 6.81 1.86
N LYS A 38 12.41 6.45 2.10
CA LYS A 38 13.48 6.56 1.10
C LYS A 38 13.41 5.38 0.11
N PRO A 39 13.47 5.64 -1.20
CA PRO A 39 13.64 4.57 -2.17
C PRO A 39 14.99 3.86 -1.91
N PRO A 40 15.07 2.52 -2.06
CA PRO A 40 16.36 1.84 -2.02
C PRO A 40 17.26 2.37 -3.14
N ASN A 41 18.58 2.39 -2.91
CA ASN A 41 19.56 2.64 -3.97
C ASN A 41 19.49 1.50 -5.00
N SER A 42 18.61 1.61 -5.98
CA SER A 42 18.51 0.68 -7.10
C SER A 42 19.23 1.25 -8.32
N THR A 43 20.26 0.55 -8.77
CA THR A 43 20.78 0.69 -10.13
C THR A 43 19.68 0.23 -11.10
N PRO A 44 19.34 0.99 -12.15
CA PRO A 44 18.32 0.56 -13.10
C PRO A 44 18.84 -0.63 -13.91
N THR A 45 18.30 -1.82 -13.65
CA THR A 45 18.53 -3.00 -14.51
C THR A 45 17.54 -2.95 -15.66
N ARG A 46 17.97 -2.47 -16.83
CA ARG A 46 17.22 -2.64 -18.08
C ARG A 46 17.18 -4.13 -18.43
N LEU A 47 16.02 -4.78 -18.29
CA LEU A 47 15.73 -6.02 -19.01
C LEU A 47 15.10 -5.67 -20.36
N ASN A 48 15.79 -6.05 -21.44
CA ASN A 48 15.18 -6.13 -22.77
C ASN A 48 14.27 -7.37 -22.80
N LEU A 49 12.98 -7.17 -23.07
CA LEU A 49 12.06 -8.26 -23.40
C LEU A 49 11.76 -8.21 -24.89
N ALA A 50 12.03 -9.33 -25.56
CA ALA A 50 11.68 -9.57 -26.94
C ALA A 50 10.14 -9.63 -27.08
N ILE A 51 9.63 -8.94 -28.10
CA ILE A 51 8.22 -8.95 -28.48
C ILE A 51 8.03 -10.16 -29.40
N ASP A 52 7.44 -11.22 -28.89
CA ASP A 52 6.87 -12.27 -29.73
C ASP A 52 5.39 -11.97 -29.99
N THR A 53 5.05 -11.94 -31.28
CA THR A 53 3.73 -11.60 -31.81
C THR A 53 2.79 -12.79 -31.62
N ILE A 54 1.64 -12.60 -30.96
CA ILE A 54 0.54 -13.58 -30.98
C ILE A 54 -0.64 -12.98 -31.75
N THR A 55 -0.91 -13.60 -32.90
CA THR A 55 -2.04 -13.37 -33.80
C THR A 55 -3.38 -13.83 -33.21
N GLU A 56 -4.44 -13.14 -33.66
CA GLU A 56 -5.86 -13.36 -33.42
C GLU A 56 -6.33 -14.83 -33.45
N ARG A 57 -7.18 -15.22 -32.48
CA ARG A 57 -8.53 -15.85 -32.66
C ARG A 57 -9.01 -16.44 -31.33
N ASP A 58 -10.11 -15.90 -30.80
CA ASP A 58 -11.38 -16.66 -30.68
C ASP A 58 -12.49 -15.76 -30.12
N LYS A 59 -13.43 -15.41 -30.99
CA LYS A 59 -14.73 -14.84 -30.60
C LYS A 59 -15.59 -15.99 -30.11
N GLN A 60 -15.49 -16.29 -28.82
CA GLN A 60 -16.38 -17.22 -28.13
C GLN A 60 -16.95 -16.48 -26.92
N THR A 61 -18.27 -16.28 -26.94
CA THR A 61 -19.15 -15.70 -25.92
C THR A 61 -18.52 -15.64 -24.52
N HIS A 62 -17.73 -14.58 -24.26
CA HIS A 62 -17.10 -14.37 -22.97
C HIS A 62 -18.13 -13.72 -22.05
N ASN A 63 -18.47 -14.44 -20.99
CA ASN A 63 -18.95 -13.83 -19.77
C ASN A 63 -17.87 -12.82 -19.37
N MET A 64 -18.03 -11.53 -19.69
CA MET A 64 -17.01 -10.53 -19.38
C MET A 64 -16.86 -10.48 -17.86
N SER A 65 -15.69 -10.90 -17.38
CA SER A 65 -15.29 -10.76 -15.99
C SER A 65 -15.47 -9.30 -15.59
N SER A 66 -16.05 -9.06 -14.42
CA SER A 66 -16.10 -7.70 -13.87
C SER A 66 -14.67 -7.23 -13.56
N ALA A 67 -14.45 -5.90 -13.56
CA ALA A 67 -13.17 -5.33 -13.15
C ALA A 67 -12.74 -5.77 -11.74
N GLY A 68 -13.71 -6.04 -10.84
CA GLY A 68 -13.44 -6.58 -9.51
C GLY A 68 -12.88 -8.01 -9.54
N GLU A 69 -13.43 -8.88 -10.40
CA GLU A 69 -12.92 -10.24 -10.59
C GLU A 69 -11.54 -10.24 -11.26
N GLU A 70 -11.31 -9.35 -12.23
CA GLU A 70 -9.98 -9.16 -12.85
C GLU A 70 -8.95 -8.67 -11.83
N TRP A 71 -9.32 -7.72 -10.96
CA TRP A 71 -8.45 -7.25 -9.88
C TRP A 71 -8.09 -8.39 -8.94
N ILE A 72 -9.07 -9.20 -8.53
CA ILE A 72 -8.82 -10.37 -7.68
C ILE A 72 -7.84 -11.34 -8.36
N ALA A 73 -7.98 -11.60 -9.65
CA ALA A 73 -7.04 -12.44 -10.39
C ALA A 73 -5.60 -11.89 -10.35
N LEU A 74 -5.43 -10.57 -10.50
CA LEU A 74 -4.12 -9.92 -10.35
C LEU A 74 -3.52 -10.13 -8.94
N THR A 75 -4.35 -10.07 -7.88
CA THR A 75 -3.87 -10.30 -6.50
C THR A 75 -3.40 -11.73 -6.22
N GLN A 76 -3.81 -12.69 -7.05
CA GLN A 76 -3.48 -14.11 -6.90
C GLN A 76 -2.28 -14.54 -7.74
N ALA A 77 -1.75 -13.65 -8.59
CA ALA A 77 -0.57 -13.93 -9.39
C ALA A 77 0.63 -14.28 -8.50
N THR A 78 1.35 -15.35 -8.85
CA THR A 78 2.54 -15.80 -8.12
C THR A 78 3.83 -15.14 -8.62
N SER A 79 3.78 -14.53 -9.80
CA SER A 79 4.87 -13.76 -10.41
C SER A 79 4.57 -12.26 -10.34
N ILE A 80 5.56 -11.45 -10.73
CA ILE A 80 5.35 -10.02 -10.95
C ILE A 80 4.28 -9.81 -12.02
N VAL A 81 3.36 -8.87 -11.79
CA VAL A 81 2.35 -8.40 -12.75
C VAL A 81 2.77 -7.07 -13.37
N SER A 82 2.35 -6.82 -14.61
CA SER A 82 2.62 -5.57 -15.31
C SER A 82 1.91 -4.39 -14.66
N GLU A 83 2.62 -3.30 -14.39
CA GLU A 83 2.01 -2.06 -13.88
C GLU A 83 0.92 -1.53 -14.81
N CYS A 84 1.11 -1.64 -16.14
CA CYS A 84 0.13 -1.20 -17.13
C CYS A 84 -1.18 -2.01 -17.06
N ASP A 85 -1.10 -3.32 -16.83
CA ASP A 85 -2.29 -4.17 -16.73
C ASP A 85 -3.06 -3.86 -15.43
N VAL A 86 -2.31 -3.64 -14.34
CA VAL A 86 -2.86 -3.24 -13.05
C VAL A 86 -3.58 -1.90 -13.14
N GLU A 87 -2.94 -0.89 -13.76
CA GLU A 87 -3.52 0.44 -13.97
C GLU A 87 -4.81 0.35 -14.80
N ALA A 88 -4.81 -0.44 -15.88
CA ALA A 88 -5.96 -0.64 -16.74
C ALA A 88 -7.16 -1.23 -16.00
N VAL A 89 -6.95 -2.19 -15.10
CA VAL A 89 -8.01 -2.75 -14.25
C VAL A 89 -8.44 -1.75 -13.18
N PHE A 90 -7.48 -1.08 -12.51
CA PHE A 90 -7.77 -0.09 -11.46
C PHE A 90 -8.71 1.03 -11.94
N HIS A 91 -8.51 1.52 -13.17
CA HIS A 91 -9.34 2.56 -13.78
C HIS A 91 -10.78 2.13 -14.06
N GLN A 92 -11.05 0.84 -14.14
CA GLN A 92 -12.40 0.30 -14.38
C GLN A 92 -13.15 0.00 -13.07
N LEU A 93 -12.46 0.01 -11.93
CA LEU A 93 -13.08 -0.23 -10.64
C LEU A 93 -14.01 0.91 -10.22
N SER A 94 -15.09 0.57 -9.52
CA SER A 94 -16.07 1.54 -9.04
C SER A 94 -15.49 2.43 -7.92
N PRO A 95 -15.99 3.68 -7.76
CA PRO A 95 -15.63 4.50 -6.61
C PRO A 95 -16.13 3.85 -5.30
N VAL A 96 -15.51 4.25 -4.19
CA VAL A 96 -15.91 3.84 -2.84
C VAL A 96 -16.12 5.08 -1.97
N SER A 97 -17.17 5.07 -1.13
CA SER A 97 -17.44 6.16 -0.20
C SER A 97 -16.57 6.08 1.06
N PRO A 98 -16.30 7.22 1.74
CA PRO A 98 -15.46 7.21 2.93
C PRO A 98 -16.01 6.34 4.06
N GLU A 99 -17.33 6.32 4.23
CA GLU A 99 -18.01 5.55 5.28
C GLU A 99 -17.84 4.04 5.09
N SER A 100 -17.72 3.57 3.85
CA SER A 100 -17.54 2.15 3.55
C SER A 100 -16.18 1.60 4.02
N LEU A 101 -15.19 2.48 4.14
CA LEU A 101 -13.83 2.15 4.57
C LEU A 101 -13.69 2.06 6.09
N LEU A 102 -14.66 2.52 6.88
CA LEU A 102 -14.56 2.48 8.34
C LEU A 102 -14.35 1.04 8.87
N GLY A 103 -13.49 0.94 9.89
CA GLY A 103 -13.09 -0.30 10.54
C GLY A 103 -11.67 -0.74 10.21
N GLU A 104 -11.41 -2.02 10.45
CA GLU A 104 -10.08 -2.62 10.37
C GLU A 104 -9.85 -3.37 9.08
N TRP A 105 -8.68 -3.17 8.48
CA TRP A 105 -8.35 -3.78 7.21
C TRP A 105 -6.95 -4.37 7.22
N ARG A 106 -6.85 -5.59 6.69
CA ARG A 106 -5.57 -6.24 6.38
C ARG A 106 -5.05 -5.71 5.06
N GLY A 107 -3.80 -5.28 5.05
CA GLY A 107 -3.11 -4.84 3.85
C GLY A 107 -2.29 -5.94 3.20
N ALA A 108 -2.18 -5.88 1.88
CA ALA A 108 -1.24 -6.68 1.11
C ALA A 108 -0.80 -5.90 -0.14
N ASP A 109 0.46 -6.06 -0.50
CA ASP A 109 1.03 -5.46 -1.70
C ASP A 109 0.53 -6.16 -2.97
N LEU A 110 0.35 -5.40 -4.06
CA LEU A 110 0.22 -5.98 -5.39
C LEU A 110 1.61 -6.01 -6.04
N ASN A 111 2.09 -7.19 -6.42
CA ASN A 111 3.49 -7.35 -6.83
C ASN A 111 3.75 -6.87 -8.26
N THR A 112 3.95 -5.56 -8.45
CA THR A 112 4.41 -4.96 -9.71
C THR A 112 5.94 -4.86 -9.82
N GLY A 113 6.68 -5.41 -8.83
CA GLY A 113 8.12 -5.19 -8.69
C GLY A 113 8.51 -3.87 -8.01
N HIS A 114 7.53 -3.10 -7.53
CA HIS A 114 7.75 -1.83 -6.85
C HIS A 114 8.56 -2.00 -5.54
N PRO A 115 9.55 -1.12 -5.23
CA PRO A 115 10.42 -1.26 -4.04
C PRO A 115 9.68 -1.20 -2.69
N GLY A 116 8.50 -0.60 -2.65
CA GLY A 116 7.63 -0.54 -1.48
C GLY A 116 7.26 -1.93 -0.91
N VAL A 117 7.23 -2.97 -1.76
CA VAL A 117 6.93 -4.35 -1.35
C VAL A 117 7.93 -4.85 -0.29
N GLU A 118 9.23 -4.66 -0.54
CA GLU A 118 10.26 -5.09 0.41
C GLU A 118 10.22 -4.27 1.70
N LYS A 119 9.88 -2.99 1.60
CA LYS A 119 9.71 -2.12 2.76
C LYS A 119 8.57 -2.58 3.68
N ASN A 120 7.42 -2.92 3.09
CA ASN A 120 6.27 -3.39 3.85
C ASN A 120 6.52 -4.74 4.51
N LYS A 121 7.30 -5.63 3.89
CA LYS A 121 7.78 -6.87 4.51
C LYS A 121 8.67 -6.59 5.72
N GLU A 122 9.65 -5.68 5.62
CA GLU A 122 10.52 -5.31 6.75
C GLU A 122 9.73 -4.74 7.92
N LEU A 123 8.71 -3.92 7.62
CA LEU A 123 7.82 -3.31 8.60
C LEU A 123 6.78 -4.28 9.18
N LYS A 124 6.63 -5.48 8.61
CA LYS A 124 5.52 -6.40 8.90
C LYS A 124 4.16 -5.68 8.77
N TRP A 125 3.94 -4.98 7.66
CA TRP A 125 2.73 -4.20 7.43
C TRP A 125 1.48 -5.08 7.58
N ALA A 126 0.60 -4.67 8.48
CA ALA A 126 -0.64 -5.36 8.84
C ALA A 126 -1.88 -4.72 8.21
N GLY A 127 -1.74 -3.58 7.54
CA GLY A 127 -2.84 -2.85 6.89
C GLY A 127 -3.12 -1.49 7.51
N LYS A 128 -4.40 -1.16 7.61
CA LYS A 128 -4.88 0.18 7.99
C LYS A 128 -6.07 0.07 8.96
N SER A 129 -6.23 1.07 9.82
CA SER A 129 -7.39 1.24 10.70
C SER A 129 -8.07 2.57 10.38
N PHE A 130 -9.32 2.52 9.94
CA PHE A 130 -10.13 3.71 9.64
C PHE A 130 -11.11 3.95 10.78
N VAL A 131 -10.65 4.65 11.82
CA VAL A 131 -11.44 4.91 13.04
C VAL A 131 -12.60 5.86 12.75
N SER A 132 -12.34 6.92 11.98
CA SER A 132 -13.35 7.84 11.47
C SER A 132 -12.88 8.50 10.17
N ILE A 133 -13.74 9.34 9.57
CA ILE A 133 -13.37 10.13 8.40
C ILE A 133 -12.17 11.05 8.66
N ASP A 134 -12.02 11.55 9.89
CA ASP A 134 -10.95 12.49 10.27
C ASP A 134 -9.84 11.88 11.14
N ASP A 135 -9.94 10.59 11.46
CA ASP A 135 -8.90 9.84 12.17
C ASP A 135 -8.69 8.46 11.56
N VAL A 136 -7.57 8.32 10.84
CA VAL A 136 -7.13 7.07 10.24
C VAL A 136 -5.73 6.76 10.77
N LYS A 137 -5.48 5.49 11.12
CA LYS A 137 -4.16 4.95 11.41
C LYS A 137 -3.65 4.25 10.15
N PRO A 138 -2.84 4.94 9.33
CA PRO A 138 -2.61 4.52 7.95
C PRO A 138 -1.57 3.41 7.81
N MET A 139 -0.81 3.14 8.87
CA MET A 139 0.26 2.15 8.95
C MET A 139 0.10 1.32 10.22
N MET A 140 -0.71 0.26 10.15
CA MET A 140 -0.74 -0.79 11.16
C MET A 140 0.35 -1.80 10.84
N VAL A 141 1.06 -2.28 11.85
CA VAL A 141 2.11 -3.30 11.73
C VAL A 141 1.89 -4.43 12.73
N TYR A 142 2.39 -5.62 12.43
CA TYR A 142 2.39 -6.71 13.39
C TYR A 142 3.56 -6.57 14.38
N GLY A 143 3.23 -6.51 15.67
CA GLY A 143 4.17 -6.67 16.76
C GLY A 143 4.76 -8.07 16.81
N ASP A 144 5.77 -8.27 17.67
CA ASP A 144 6.39 -9.59 17.83
C ASP A 144 5.47 -10.58 18.59
N ASP A 145 4.44 -10.07 19.28
CA ASP A 145 3.32 -10.81 19.86
C ASP A 145 2.20 -11.13 18.85
N GLY A 146 2.34 -10.69 17.60
CA GLY A 146 1.33 -10.84 16.55
C GLY A 146 0.19 -9.83 16.60
N MET A 147 0.21 -8.89 17.55
CA MET A 147 -0.82 -7.86 17.68
C MET A 147 -0.63 -6.75 16.66
N ARG A 148 -1.74 -6.12 16.23
CA ARG A 148 -1.69 -4.98 15.31
C ARG A 148 -1.46 -3.70 16.10
N VAL A 149 -0.32 -3.04 15.84
CA VAL A 149 0.08 -1.80 16.48
C VAL A 149 0.17 -0.69 15.44
N TRP A 150 -0.31 0.51 15.77
CA TRP A 150 -0.14 1.67 14.90
C TRP A 150 1.29 2.19 14.98
N LEU A 151 1.94 2.36 13.82
CA LEU A 151 3.23 3.03 13.73
C LEU A 151 3.07 4.55 13.81
N GLU A 152 2.97 5.08 15.03
CA GLU A 152 2.72 6.51 15.31
C GLU A 152 3.67 7.47 14.62
N ALA A 153 4.94 7.07 14.42
CA ALA A 153 5.94 7.89 13.75
C ALA A 153 5.53 8.31 12.33
N ILE A 154 4.71 7.53 11.62
CA ILE A 154 4.23 7.90 10.28
C ILE A 154 3.18 9.04 10.34
N GLY A 155 2.53 9.22 11.49
CA GLY A 155 1.41 10.14 11.68
C GLY A 155 0.06 9.52 11.32
N SER A 156 -1.00 10.28 11.55
CA SER A 156 -2.36 9.90 11.19
C SER A 156 -2.71 10.35 9.78
N ALA A 157 -3.88 9.95 9.32
CA ALA A 157 -4.44 10.38 8.04
C ALA A 157 -5.93 10.71 8.18
N ARG A 158 -6.53 11.20 7.09
CA ARG A 158 -7.95 11.49 6.97
C ARG A 158 -8.48 11.08 5.61
N LEU A 159 -9.78 10.78 5.52
CA LEU A 159 -10.45 10.41 4.28
C LEU A 159 -11.11 11.62 3.63
N ARG A 160 -10.91 11.80 2.33
CA ARG A 160 -11.60 12.81 1.52
C ARG A 160 -11.95 12.23 0.16
N GLU A 161 -12.96 12.80 -0.48
CA GLU A 161 -13.20 12.52 -1.88
C GLU A 161 -12.20 13.31 -2.73
N VAL A 162 -11.41 12.60 -3.54
CA VAL A 162 -10.39 13.20 -4.40
C VAL A 162 -10.54 12.62 -5.81
N LYS A 163 -10.46 13.48 -6.83
CA LYS A 163 -10.49 13.07 -8.23
C LYS A 163 -9.13 12.51 -8.64
N TYR A 164 -9.11 11.26 -9.12
CA TYR A 164 -7.93 10.61 -9.69
C TYR A 164 -8.33 9.91 -10.98
N HIS A 165 -7.63 10.21 -12.09
CA HIS A 165 -7.94 9.71 -13.44
C HIS A 165 -9.43 9.81 -13.80
N ASN A 166 -9.98 11.01 -13.66
CA ASN A 166 -11.36 11.38 -13.98
C ASN A 166 -12.48 10.84 -13.09
N ILE A 167 -12.19 10.01 -12.09
CA ILE A 167 -13.22 9.48 -11.19
C ILE A 167 -12.95 9.96 -9.76
N VAL A 168 -13.94 10.61 -9.15
CA VAL A 168 -13.92 10.97 -7.72
C VAL A 168 -14.20 9.71 -6.89
N SER A 169 -13.36 9.44 -5.90
CA SER A 169 -13.51 8.33 -4.96
C SER A 169 -12.86 8.72 -3.64
N THR A 170 -13.01 7.89 -2.61
CA THR A 170 -12.28 8.09 -1.37
C THR A 170 -10.78 7.98 -1.61
N ALA A 171 -10.05 8.94 -1.06
CA ALA A 171 -8.63 8.89 -0.86
C ALA A 171 -8.29 9.10 0.62
N MET A 172 -7.27 8.41 1.10
CA MET A 172 -6.66 8.68 2.40
C MET A 172 -5.47 9.61 2.22
N ILE A 173 -5.54 10.77 2.86
CA ILE A 173 -4.52 11.81 2.83
C ILE A 173 -3.75 11.75 4.15
N TYR A 174 -2.46 11.46 4.08
CA TYR A 174 -1.60 11.47 5.26
C TYR A 174 -1.45 12.90 5.79
N ASN A 175 -1.60 13.10 7.09
CA ASN A 175 -1.51 14.44 7.69
C ASN A 175 -0.07 14.95 7.74
N ASN A 176 0.91 14.05 7.78
CA ASN A 176 2.33 14.37 7.97
C ASN A 176 3.23 13.91 6.83
N GLN A 177 2.71 13.18 5.84
CA GLN A 177 3.47 12.66 4.71
C GLN A 177 2.89 13.18 3.39
N PRO A 178 3.72 13.43 2.36
CA PRO A 178 3.25 13.77 1.02
C PRO A 178 2.76 12.50 0.30
N ILE A 179 1.72 11.87 0.86
CA ILE A 179 1.16 10.61 0.37
C ILE A 179 -0.36 10.73 0.32
N ILE A 180 -0.92 10.34 -0.82
CA ILE A 180 -2.35 10.18 -1.03
C ILE A 180 -2.60 8.76 -1.54
N ASP A 181 -3.36 7.97 -0.78
CA ASP A 181 -3.79 6.65 -1.22
C ASP A 181 -5.19 6.77 -1.82
N HIS A 182 -5.33 6.56 -3.13
CA HIS A 182 -6.63 6.57 -3.81
C HIS A 182 -7.24 5.18 -3.80
N PHE A 183 -8.50 5.05 -3.37
CA PHE A 183 -9.19 3.77 -3.27
C PHE A 183 -10.25 3.55 -4.32
N ARG A 184 -10.43 2.28 -4.70
CA ARG A 184 -11.53 1.80 -5.54
C ARG A 184 -12.18 0.57 -4.93
N LYS A 185 -13.49 0.42 -5.13
CA LYS A 185 -14.23 -0.77 -4.69
C LYS A 185 -13.90 -1.95 -5.61
N VAL A 186 -13.45 -3.05 -5.02
CA VAL A 186 -13.30 -4.35 -5.70
C VAL A 186 -14.55 -5.20 -5.44
N ASN A 187 -14.91 -5.36 -4.16
CA ASN A 187 -16.16 -5.98 -3.70
C ASN A 187 -16.53 -5.43 -2.31
N ASP A 188 -17.46 -6.07 -1.60
CA ASP A 188 -17.93 -5.58 -0.29
C ASP A 188 -16.89 -5.70 0.84
N THR A 189 -15.87 -6.53 0.64
CA THR A 189 -14.82 -6.81 1.64
C THR A 189 -13.42 -6.49 1.15
N MET A 190 -13.29 -5.96 -0.07
CA MET A 190 -12.00 -5.65 -0.68
C MET A 190 -12.02 -4.31 -1.39
N VAL A 191 -10.96 -3.53 -1.19
CA VAL A 191 -10.68 -2.32 -1.95
C VAL A 191 -9.29 -2.37 -2.55
N ALA A 192 -9.13 -1.81 -3.74
CA ALA A 192 -7.86 -1.55 -4.38
C ALA A 192 -7.34 -0.19 -3.93
N GLY A 193 -6.03 -0.03 -3.81
CA GLY A 193 -5.36 1.22 -3.51
C GLY A 193 -4.21 1.48 -4.48
N VAL A 194 -4.06 2.74 -4.88
CA VAL A 194 -2.87 3.25 -5.56
C VAL A 194 -2.31 4.42 -4.76
N MET A 195 -1.01 4.43 -4.54
CA MET A 195 -0.32 5.49 -3.80
C MET A 195 0.22 6.55 -4.76
N ASP A 196 -0.24 7.79 -4.60
CA ASP A 196 0.32 8.99 -5.21
C ASP A 196 1.28 9.67 -4.23
N THR A 197 2.57 9.72 -4.59
CA THR A 197 3.60 10.35 -3.77
C THR A 197 4.84 10.73 -4.57
N PRO A 198 5.51 11.86 -4.24
CA PRO A 198 6.80 12.23 -4.83
C PRO A 198 7.99 11.47 -4.23
N LEU A 199 7.78 10.56 -3.27
CA LEU A 199 8.84 9.89 -2.52
C LEU A 199 9.53 8.76 -3.32
N PHE A 200 8.85 8.17 -4.30
CA PHE A 200 9.34 7.05 -5.13
C PHE A 200 9.50 7.46 -6.61
N LYS A 201 10.27 8.52 -6.89
CA LYS A 201 10.36 9.14 -8.24
C LYS A 201 10.71 8.19 -9.38
N ASP A 202 11.47 7.14 -9.12
CA ASP A 202 11.94 6.18 -10.13
C ASP A 202 11.29 4.79 -10.00
N GLY A 203 10.32 4.63 -9.09
CA GLY A 203 9.77 3.32 -8.69
C GLY A 203 8.52 2.88 -9.45
N GLY A 204 7.89 3.77 -10.22
CA GLY A 204 6.54 3.55 -10.76
C GLY A 204 5.45 3.80 -9.71
N LEU A 205 4.21 3.44 -10.02
CA LEU A 205 3.10 3.51 -9.07
C LEU A 205 3.08 2.28 -8.14
N TYR A 206 2.85 2.53 -6.86
CA TYR A 206 2.66 1.46 -5.89
C TYR A 206 1.18 1.12 -5.74
N TYR A 207 0.84 -0.13 -6.04
CA TYR A 207 -0.49 -0.68 -5.90
C TYR A 207 -0.56 -1.65 -4.73
N PHE A 208 -1.70 -1.64 -4.05
CA PHE A 208 -1.99 -2.52 -2.93
C PHE A 208 -3.48 -2.83 -2.87
N TYR A 209 -3.86 -3.74 -1.99
CA TYR A 209 -5.26 -4.00 -1.70
C TYR A 209 -5.46 -4.19 -0.21
N LEU A 210 -6.68 -3.88 0.23
CA LEU A 210 -7.11 -4.04 1.60
C LEU A 210 -8.27 -5.03 1.64
N THR A 211 -8.21 -5.99 2.57
CA THR A 211 -9.34 -6.88 2.87
C THR A 211 -9.89 -6.57 4.25
N LYS A 212 -11.20 -6.39 4.37
CA LYS A 212 -11.87 -6.05 5.62
C LYS A 212 -11.69 -7.17 6.62
N LEU A 213 -11.29 -6.82 7.84
CA LEU A 213 -11.22 -7.78 8.94
C LEU A 213 -12.61 -7.94 9.57
N PRO A 214 -12.97 -9.16 10.02
CA PRO A 214 -14.18 -9.37 10.80
C PRO A 214 -14.13 -8.51 12.07
N GLN A 215 -15.29 -7.96 12.47
CA GLN A 215 -15.41 -7.07 13.61
C GLN A 215 -14.98 -7.73 14.94
N ASP A 216 -15.04 -9.07 15.01
CA ASP A 216 -14.67 -9.89 16.16
C ASP A 216 -13.19 -10.31 16.19
N SER A 217 -12.39 -9.98 15.17
CA SER A 217 -10.97 -10.36 15.08
C SER A 217 -10.02 -9.47 15.90
N LEU A 218 -10.57 -8.69 16.85
CA LEU A 218 -9.84 -7.75 17.70
C LEU A 218 -9.78 -8.20 19.17
N LEU A 219 -10.14 -9.46 19.45
CA LEU A 219 -10.06 -10.10 20.76
C LEU A 219 -8.80 -10.95 20.91
#